data_AF-A0A6J6EMG9-F1
#
_entry.id   AF-A0A6J6EMG9-F1
#
_cell.length_a   1.000
_cell.length_b   1.000
_cell.length_c   1.000
_cell.angle_alpha   90.00
_cell.angle_beta   90.00
_cell.angle_gamma   90.00
#
_symmetry.space_group_name_H-M   'P 1'
#
loop_
_entity.id
_entity.type
_entity.pdbx_description
1 polymer ?
#
loop_
_entity_poly.entity_id
_entity_poly.type
_entity_poly.pdbx_seq_one_letter_code
_entity_poly.pdbx_strand_id
1 'polypeptide(L)'
;MEIQPCPEGCWIILGEGRSSGWKASIDGVDLGPSLTVDGGSNGWWIEPTSAAQTVSISFTPQKTLNVALALSAAFVLVTFILAVFFRRARRESPVSPKFYSPLPQIWKMVTIVALNALLMSALLDGRTALWTSAIVALSLWTRQQRILIWLTTAIFTLAMGTTWWESLTTSAPLDFGWPASTQASHHTLLACIALLGSLCLSRTNTATT
;
A
#
# COMPACT_ATOMS: atom_id res chain seq x y z
N MET A 1 -12.86 -16.96 22.68
CA MET A 1 -11.69 -17.30 23.53
C MET A 1 -12.23 -17.71 24.88
N GLU A 2 -11.84 -18.87 25.39
CA GLU A 2 -12.23 -19.29 26.74
C GLU A 2 -11.26 -18.70 27.76
N ILE A 3 -11.79 -18.12 28.83
CA ILE A 3 -11.03 -17.64 29.98
C ILE A 3 -11.31 -18.55 31.18
N GLN A 4 -10.25 -18.85 31.93
CA GLN A 4 -10.34 -19.62 33.16
C GLN A 4 -10.97 -18.78 34.28
N PRO A 5 -11.51 -19.41 35.35
CA PRO A 5 -12.00 -18.70 36.53
C PRO A 5 -10.98 -17.66 37.05
N CYS A 6 -11.45 -16.43 37.28
CA CYS A 6 -10.66 -15.34 37.83
C CYS A 6 -11.34 -14.79 39.09
N PRO A 7 -11.12 -15.40 40.26
CA PRO A 7 -11.85 -15.03 41.48
C PRO A 7 -11.51 -13.63 42.02
N GLU A 8 -10.45 -12.99 41.54
CA GLU A 8 -10.09 -11.59 41.86
C GLU A 8 -10.36 -10.63 40.70
N GLY A 9 -10.96 -11.12 39.61
CA GLY A 9 -11.04 -10.43 38.33
C GLY A 9 -9.74 -10.57 37.54
N CYS A 10 -9.80 -10.32 36.24
CA CYS A 10 -8.63 -10.38 35.38
C CYS A 10 -8.74 -9.43 34.19
N TRP A 11 -7.58 -9.15 33.59
CA TRP A 11 -7.52 -8.44 32.31
C TRP A 11 -7.47 -9.42 31.16
N ILE A 12 -8.31 -9.20 30.16
CA ILE A 12 -8.12 -9.76 28.83
C ILE A 12 -7.37 -8.73 28.01
N ILE A 13 -6.21 -9.12 27.49
CA ILE A 13 -5.38 -8.30 26.63
C ILE A 13 -5.46 -8.86 25.22
N LEU A 14 -5.89 -8.03 24.28
CA LEU A 14 -5.79 -8.32 22.86
C LEU A 14 -4.48 -7.70 22.36
N GLY A 15 -3.54 -8.53 21.90
CA GLY A 15 -2.24 -8.12 21.36
C GLY A 15 -2.28 -7.36 20.02
N GLU A 16 -3.41 -6.71 19.74
CA GLU A 16 -3.63 -5.85 18.57
C GLU A 16 -3.64 -4.40 19.03
N GLY A 17 -3.12 -3.51 18.19
CA GLY A 17 -3.05 -2.08 18.48
C GLY A 17 -4.42 -1.46 18.81
N ARG A 18 -4.42 -0.44 19.68
CA ARG A 18 -5.61 0.30 20.13
C ARG A 18 -6.53 0.67 18.96
N SER A 19 -7.79 0.23 19.02
CA SER A 19 -8.81 0.64 18.05
C SER A 19 -10.22 0.57 18.65
N SER A 20 -11.04 1.57 18.35
CA SER A 20 -12.46 1.60 18.71
C SER A 20 -13.33 0.63 17.89
N GLY A 21 -12.75 -0.01 16.86
CA GLY A 21 -13.45 -1.02 16.05
C GLY A 21 -13.58 -2.38 16.75
N TRP A 22 -12.76 -2.65 17.78
CA TRP A 22 -12.81 -3.87 18.56
C TRP A 22 -13.93 -3.83 19.59
N LYS A 23 -14.70 -4.92 19.67
CA LYS A 23 -15.71 -5.15 20.70
C LYS A 23 -15.50 -6.51 21.34
N ALA A 24 -15.77 -6.58 22.65
CA ALA A 24 -15.73 -7.82 23.41
C ALA A 24 -17.07 -8.04 24.11
N SER A 25 -17.51 -9.29 24.18
CA SER A 25 -18.74 -9.68 24.84
C SER A 25 -18.60 -11.03 25.52
N ILE A 26 -19.35 -11.24 26.61
CA ILE A 26 -19.45 -12.51 27.34
C ILE A 26 -20.92 -12.90 27.32
N ASP A 27 -21.22 -14.09 26.82
CA ASP A 27 -22.59 -14.61 26.69
C ASP A 27 -23.56 -13.62 25.99
N GLY A 28 -23.04 -12.84 25.05
CA GLY A 28 -23.79 -11.82 24.29
C GLY A 28 -23.91 -10.46 24.97
N VAL A 29 -23.42 -10.30 26.20
CA VAL A 29 -23.37 -9.02 26.92
C VAL A 29 -22.09 -8.27 26.57
N ASP A 30 -22.23 -7.02 26.10
CA ASP A 30 -21.10 -6.15 25.73
C ASP A 30 -20.31 -5.75 26.98
N LEU A 31 -18.98 -5.93 26.93
CA LEU A 31 -18.05 -5.53 28.00
C LEU A 31 -17.72 -4.03 27.97
N GLY A 32 -18.29 -3.29 27.01
CA GLY A 32 -18.07 -1.88 26.84
C GLY A 32 -16.78 -1.57 26.05
N PRO A 33 -16.41 -0.28 26.00
CA PRO A 33 -15.25 0.17 25.23
C PRO A 33 -13.95 -0.42 25.82
N SER A 34 -13.05 -0.85 24.94
CA SER A 34 -11.71 -1.29 25.37
C SER A 34 -10.93 -0.14 26.00
N LEU A 35 -10.13 -0.48 27.01
CA LEU A 35 -9.15 0.39 27.64
C LEU A 35 -7.77 0.15 27.04
N THR A 36 -6.89 1.14 27.16
CA THR A 36 -5.50 0.99 26.75
C THR A 36 -4.74 0.27 27.85
N VAL A 37 -4.16 -0.88 27.54
CA VAL A 37 -3.32 -1.66 28.46
C VAL A 37 -2.02 -2.03 27.76
N ASP A 38 -1.02 -2.44 28.54
CA ASP A 38 0.24 -3.01 28.05
C ASP A 38 0.86 -2.27 26.85
N GLY A 39 1.14 -0.97 27.03
CA GLY A 39 1.86 -0.19 26.03
C GLY A 39 1.09 0.23 24.77
N GLY A 40 -0.24 0.05 24.73
CA GLY A 40 -1.05 0.50 23.57
C GLY A 40 -2.05 -0.54 23.05
N SER A 41 -2.19 -1.67 23.73
CA SER A 41 -3.07 -2.76 23.38
C SER A 41 -4.52 -2.49 23.84
N ASN A 42 -5.47 -3.21 23.24
CA ASN A 42 -6.86 -3.17 23.71
C ASN A 42 -7.03 -4.15 24.89
N GLY A 43 -7.69 -3.69 25.96
CA GLY A 43 -7.97 -4.53 27.11
C GLY A 43 -9.36 -4.32 27.69
N TRP A 44 -9.87 -5.37 28.32
CA TRP A 44 -11.13 -5.35 29.07
C TRP A 44 -10.91 -5.96 30.45
N TRP A 45 -11.45 -5.29 31.48
CA TRP A 45 -11.49 -5.84 32.83
C TRP A 45 -12.68 -6.78 32.95
N ILE A 46 -12.42 -7.99 33.44
CA ILE A 46 -13.45 -8.97 33.76
C ILE A 46 -13.63 -8.99 35.27
N GLU A 47 -14.86 -8.82 35.71
CA GLU A 47 -15.21 -8.90 37.13
C GLU A 47 -14.94 -10.31 37.69
N PRO A 48 -14.70 -10.42 39.01
CA PRO A 48 -14.51 -11.69 39.69
C PRO A 48 -15.51 -12.79 39.29
N THR A 49 -15.01 -13.91 38.77
CA THR A 49 -15.82 -15.09 38.45
C THR A 49 -15.16 -16.38 38.90
N SER A 50 -15.97 -17.31 39.39
CA SER A 50 -15.55 -18.67 39.77
C SER A 50 -15.74 -19.69 38.65
N ALA A 51 -16.36 -19.30 37.54
CA ALA A 51 -16.61 -20.14 36.37
C ALA A 51 -15.76 -19.70 35.18
N ALA A 52 -15.39 -20.67 34.34
CA ALA A 52 -14.82 -20.38 33.04
C ALA A 52 -15.87 -19.66 32.17
N GLN A 53 -15.44 -18.67 31.39
CA GLN A 53 -16.32 -17.88 30.53
C GLN A 53 -15.78 -17.85 29.11
N THR A 54 -16.68 -17.74 28.14
CA THR A 54 -16.28 -17.56 26.74
C THR A 54 -16.41 -16.10 26.34
N VAL A 55 -15.28 -15.47 26.05
CA VAL A 55 -15.23 -14.10 25.55
C VAL A 55 -15.18 -14.11 24.03
N SER A 56 -16.16 -13.46 23.41
CA SER A 56 -16.22 -13.22 21.97
C SER A 56 -15.68 -11.84 21.67
N ILE A 57 -14.55 -11.78 20.96
CA ILE A 57 -13.91 -10.54 20.51
C ILE A 57 -14.07 -10.47 18.99
N SER A 58 -14.56 -9.35 18.48
CA SER A 58 -14.74 -9.15 17.05
C SER A 58 -14.38 -7.74 16.60
N PHE A 59 -13.85 -7.65 15.38
CA PHE A 59 -13.57 -6.39 14.72
C PHE A 59 -14.78 -5.95 13.89
N THR A 60 -15.52 -4.96 14.39
CA THR A 60 -16.77 -4.49 13.79
C THR A 60 -16.58 -4.00 12.33
N PRO A 61 -15.51 -3.24 11.99
CA PRO A 61 -15.33 -2.73 10.63
C PRO A 61 -15.02 -3.80 9.56
N GLN A 62 -14.81 -5.07 9.95
CA GLN A 62 -14.44 -6.15 9.01
C GLN A 62 -15.46 -6.31 7.86
N LYS A 63 -16.76 -6.25 8.16
CA LYS A 63 -17.80 -6.43 7.12
C LYS A 63 -17.76 -5.30 6.10
N THR A 64 -17.64 -4.05 6.55
CA THR A 64 -17.55 -2.88 5.68
C THR A 64 -16.29 -2.95 4.81
N LEU A 65 -15.16 -3.36 5.39
CA LEU A 65 -13.91 -3.55 4.66
C LEU A 65 -14.06 -4.62 3.57
N ASN A 66 -14.69 -5.76 3.88
CA ASN A 66 -14.91 -6.83 2.90
C ASN A 66 -15.76 -6.34 1.71
N VAL A 67 -16.80 -5.54 1.96
CA VAL A 67 -17.63 -4.96 0.89
C VAL A 67 -16.82 -3.97 0.05
N ALA A 68 -16.04 -3.08 0.69
CA ALA A 68 -15.20 -2.11 -0.02
C ALA A 68 -14.14 -2.80 -0.91
N LEU A 69 -13.54 -3.88 -0.43
CA LEU A 69 -12.58 -4.69 -1.19
C LEU A 69 -13.25 -5.40 -2.38
N ALA A 70 -14.43 -6.01 -2.16
CA ALA A 70 -15.19 -6.66 -3.23
C ALA A 70 -15.58 -5.66 -4.33
N LEU A 71 -16.04 -4.47 -3.96
CA LEU A 71 -16.36 -3.39 -4.90
C LEU A 71 -15.11 -2.94 -5.66
N SER A 72 -13.98 -2.72 -4.97
CA SER A 72 -12.72 -2.33 -5.61
C SER A 72 -12.27 -3.35 -6.66
N ALA A 73 -12.33 -4.64 -6.31
CA ALA A 73 -12.02 -5.72 -7.25
C ALA A 73 -12.95 -5.72 -8.47
N ALA A 74 -14.25 -5.47 -8.27
CA ALA A 74 -15.21 -5.37 -9.35
C ALA A 74 -14.89 -4.18 -10.29
N PHE A 75 -14.53 -3.02 -9.77
CA PHE A 75 -14.14 -1.86 -10.59
C PHE A 75 -12.85 -2.11 -11.39
N VAL A 76 -11.85 -2.76 -10.79
CA VAL A 76 -10.63 -3.17 -11.50
C VAL A 76 -10.98 -4.12 -12.65
N LEU A 77 -11.87 -5.10 -12.41
CA LEU A 77 -12.30 -6.03 -13.46
C LEU A 77 -13.04 -5.30 -14.59
N VAL A 78 -13.97 -4.41 -14.25
CA VAL A 78 -14.71 -3.61 -15.24
C VAL A 78 -13.76 -2.75 -16.07
N THR A 79 -12.83 -2.03 -15.44
CA THR A 79 -11.86 -1.20 -16.16
C THR A 79 -10.94 -2.03 -17.05
N PHE A 80 -10.52 -3.21 -16.60
CA PHE A 80 -9.74 -4.15 -17.40
C PHE A 80 -10.53 -4.66 -18.62
N ILE A 81 -11.79 -5.08 -18.43
CA ILE A 81 -12.69 -5.48 -19.52
C ILE A 81 -12.85 -4.33 -20.51
N LEU A 82 -13.10 -3.11 -20.03
CA LEU A 82 -13.22 -1.94 -20.90
C LEU A 82 -11.94 -1.69 -21.70
N ALA A 83 -10.77 -1.80 -21.07
CA ALA A 83 -9.49 -1.59 -21.73
C ALA A 83 -9.17 -2.65 -22.80
N VAL A 84 -9.56 -3.91 -22.57
CA VAL A 84 -9.32 -5.03 -23.51
C VAL A 84 -10.32 -5.03 -24.65
N PHE A 85 -11.62 -4.96 -24.34
CA PHE A 85 -12.70 -5.14 -25.32
C PHE A 85 -13.05 -3.85 -26.08
N PHE A 86 -12.94 -2.69 -25.43
CA PHE A 86 -13.18 -1.39 -26.08
C PHE A 86 -11.88 -0.72 -26.50
N ARG A 87 -10.82 -1.52 -26.72
CA ARG A 87 -9.59 -1.09 -27.36
C ARG A 87 -9.88 -0.78 -28.84
N ARG A 88 -10.57 0.34 -29.10
CA ARG A 88 -10.71 0.89 -30.44
C ARG A 88 -9.29 1.05 -30.99
N ALA A 89 -8.97 0.30 -32.04
CA ALA A 89 -7.85 0.65 -32.89
C ALA A 89 -8.09 2.09 -33.31
N ARG A 90 -7.25 3.02 -32.79
CA ARG A 90 -7.24 4.39 -33.30
C ARG A 90 -7.02 4.25 -34.80
N ARG A 91 -8.04 4.55 -35.60
CA ARG A 91 -7.79 4.95 -36.98
C ARG A 91 -7.03 6.26 -36.84
N GLU A 92 -5.78 6.24 -37.28
CA GLU A 92 -5.01 7.46 -37.43
C GLU A 92 -5.79 8.37 -38.38
N SER A 93 -6.38 9.44 -37.83
CA SER A 93 -6.77 10.58 -38.65
C SER A 93 -5.48 11.14 -39.25
N PRO A 94 -5.46 11.58 -40.52
CA PRO A 94 -4.25 12.11 -41.14
C PRO A 94 -3.72 13.26 -40.28
N VAL A 95 -2.58 13.04 -39.64
CA VAL A 95 -1.94 14.02 -38.77
C VAL A 95 -1.32 15.09 -39.67
N SER A 96 -1.82 16.31 -39.62
CA SER A 96 -1.10 17.46 -40.19
C SER A 96 0.23 17.60 -39.45
N PRO A 97 1.38 17.77 -40.13
CA PRO A 97 2.67 17.90 -39.46
C PRO A 97 2.64 19.11 -38.52
N LYS A 98 2.55 18.84 -37.21
CA LYS A 98 2.70 19.86 -36.17
C LYS A 98 4.19 20.04 -35.91
N PHE A 99 4.69 21.23 -36.17
CA PHE A 99 6.05 21.61 -35.76
C PHE A 99 6.13 21.57 -34.23
N TYR A 100 6.94 20.64 -33.72
CA TYR A 100 7.19 20.51 -32.29
C TYR A 100 8.19 21.58 -31.87
N SER A 101 7.74 22.60 -31.14
CA SER A 101 8.66 23.48 -30.41
C SER A 101 9.28 22.68 -29.23
N PRO A 102 10.59 22.73 -28.99
CA PRO A 102 11.24 21.99 -27.89
C PRO A 102 11.02 22.63 -26.50
N LEU A 103 10.66 23.91 -26.47
CA LEU A 103 10.45 24.68 -25.24
C LEU A 103 9.40 24.05 -24.29
N PRO A 104 8.20 23.64 -24.73
CA PRO A 104 7.21 23.00 -23.86
C PRO A 104 7.62 21.61 -23.35
N GLN A 105 8.59 20.94 -24.00
CA GLN A 105 8.99 19.59 -23.63
C GLN A 105 10.00 19.57 -22.48
N ILE A 106 10.94 20.53 -22.47
CA ILE A 106 11.89 20.69 -21.35
C ILE A 106 11.14 21.04 -20.06
N TRP A 107 10.18 21.99 -20.11
CA TRP A 107 9.37 22.33 -18.93
C TRP A 107 8.59 21.13 -18.39
N LYS A 108 8.02 20.28 -19.27
CA LYS A 108 7.36 19.04 -18.83
C LYS A 108 8.30 18.08 -18.12
N MET A 109 9.51 17.87 -18.65
CA MET A 109 10.51 17.02 -18.00
C MET A 109 10.90 17.59 -16.63
N VAL A 110 11.14 18.91 -16.56
CA VAL A 110 11.42 19.61 -15.30
C VAL A 110 10.26 19.42 -14.31
N THR A 111 9.00 19.57 -14.74
CA THR A 111 7.84 19.37 -13.86
C THR A 111 7.75 17.93 -13.35
N ILE A 112 7.93 16.92 -14.21
CA ILE A 112 7.89 15.51 -13.79
C ILE A 112 9.01 15.19 -12.79
N VAL A 113 10.23 15.64 -13.08
CA VAL A 113 11.40 15.43 -12.22
C VAL A 113 11.24 16.17 -10.89
N ALA A 114 10.75 17.41 -10.91
CA ALA A 114 10.53 18.21 -9.69
C ALA A 114 9.42 17.62 -8.80
N LEU A 115 8.31 17.18 -9.40
CA LEU A 115 7.23 16.51 -8.66
C LEU A 115 7.71 15.17 -8.07
N ASN A 116 8.52 14.41 -8.81
CA ASN A 116 9.12 13.18 -8.32
C ASN A 116 10.07 13.46 -7.15
N ALA A 117 10.97 14.43 -7.28
CA ALA A 117 11.89 14.85 -6.22
C ALA A 117 11.15 15.29 -4.95
N LEU A 118 10.11 16.11 -5.11
CA LEU A 118 9.29 16.58 -3.98
C LEU A 118 8.58 15.41 -3.29
N LEU A 119 7.97 14.51 -4.06
CA LEU A 119 7.27 13.35 -3.53
C LEU A 119 8.21 12.40 -2.78
N MET A 120 9.36 12.06 -3.38
CA MET A 120 10.34 11.17 -2.75
C MET A 120 10.98 11.80 -1.52
N SER A 121 11.24 13.12 -1.55
CA SER A 121 11.78 13.84 -0.39
C SER A 121 10.79 13.92 0.77
N ALA A 122 9.48 13.95 0.49
CA ALA A 122 8.44 13.98 1.51
C ALA A 122 8.17 12.59 2.13
N LEU A 123 8.30 11.53 1.33
CA LEU A 123 8.01 10.16 1.76
C LEU A 123 9.21 9.45 2.41
N LEU A 124 10.43 9.83 2.02
CA LEU A 124 11.66 9.14 2.42
C LEU A 124 12.69 10.16 2.94
N ASP A 125 13.74 10.40 2.17
CA ASP A 125 14.86 11.26 2.52
C ASP A 125 15.41 11.98 1.28
N GLY A 126 16.14 13.07 1.49
CA GLY A 126 16.67 13.86 0.38
C GLY A 126 17.64 13.07 -0.53
N ARG A 127 18.36 12.07 -0.01
CA ARG A 127 19.32 11.30 -0.80
C ARG A 127 18.60 10.33 -1.74
N THR A 128 17.53 9.68 -1.29
CA THR A 128 16.70 8.83 -2.17
C THR A 128 16.00 9.64 -3.25
N ALA A 129 15.54 10.86 -2.93
CA ALA A 129 14.95 11.78 -3.89
C ALA A 129 15.92 12.17 -5.03
N LEU A 130 17.21 12.40 -4.71
CA LEU A 130 18.21 12.77 -5.71
C LEU A 130 18.43 11.66 -6.76
N TRP A 131 18.71 10.43 -6.31
CA TRP A 131 19.05 9.35 -7.23
C TRP A 131 17.83 8.86 -8.04
N THR A 132 16.65 8.81 -7.43
CA THR A 132 15.40 8.47 -8.15
C THR A 132 15.06 9.52 -9.21
N SER A 133 15.21 10.80 -8.91
CA SER A 133 14.97 11.90 -9.85
C SER A 133 15.98 11.90 -11.01
N ALA A 134 17.25 11.57 -10.73
CA ALA A 134 18.26 11.40 -11.78
C ALA A 134 17.91 10.25 -12.73
N ILE A 135 17.46 9.11 -12.19
CA ILE A 135 17.00 7.96 -12.99
C ILE A 135 15.77 8.34 -13.82
N VAL A 136 14.80 9.06 -13.24
CA VAL A 136 13.63 9.56 -13.97
C VAL A 136 14.06 10.49 -15.11
N ALA A 137 14.91 11.48 -14.86
CA ALA A 137 15.42 12.39 -15.88
C ALA A 137 16.11 11.66 -17.04
N LEU A 138 16.99 10.71 -16.73
CA LEU A 138 17.65 9.86 -17.73
C LEU A 138 16.64 9.02 -18.51
N SER A 139 15.66 8.42 -17.82
CA SER A 139 14.64 7.56 -18.44
C SER A 139 13.76 8.32 -19.44
N LEU A 140 13.45 9.59 -19.15
CA LEU A 140 12.70 10.48 -20.03
C LEU A 140 13.49 10.88 -21.28
N TRP A 141 14.82 10.84 -21.21
CA TRP A 141 15.70 11.17 -22.33
C TRP A 141 15.97 9.96 -23.24
N THR A 142 15.86 8.74 -22.69
CA THR A 142 16.12 7.50 -23.45
C THR A 142 14.97 7.15 -24.40
N ARG A 143 15.30 6.65 -25.60
CA ARG A 143 14.29 6.10 -26.55
C ARG A 143 13.78 4.70 -26.18
N GLN A 144 14.41 4.03 -25.21
CA GLN A 144 14.16 2.63 -24.87
C GLN A 144 13.20 2.43 -23.68
N GLN A 145 12.21 3.32 -23.53
CA GLN A 145 11.28 3.28 -22.39
C GLN A 145 10.56 1.95 -22.18
N ARG A 146 10.35 1.16 -23.25
CA ARG A 146 9.78 -0.21 -23.15
C ARG A 146 10.63 -1.13 -22.29
N ILE A 147 11.94 -1.11 -22.47
CA ILE A 147 12.88 -1.96 -21.73
C ILE A 147 12.89 -1.53 -20.26
N LEU A 148 12.91 -0.22 -20.00
CA LEU A 148 12.86 0.32 -18.65
C LEU A 148 11.59 -0.10 -17.91
N ILE A 149 10.42 -0.04 -18.55
CA ILE A 149 9.16 -0.50 -17.93
C ILE A 149 9.25 -1.98 -17.52
N TRP A 150 9.73 -2.85 -18.43
CA TRP A 150 9.87 -4.27 -18.11
C TRP A 150 10.87 -4.52 -17.00
N LEU A 151 12.03 -3.85 -17.03
CA LEU A 151 13.05 -3.96 -15.99
C LEU A 151 12.53 -3.48 -14.63
N THR A 152 11.90 -2.31 -14.56
CA THR A 152 11.34 -1.78 -13.32
C THR A 152 10.24 -2.68 -12.77
N THR A 153 9.39 -3.23 -13.65
CA THR A 153 8.34 -4.18 -13.25
C THR A 153 8.97 -5.47 -12.70
N ALA A 154 9.99 -6.01 -13.35
CA ALA A 154 10.70 -7.20 -12.90
C ALA A 154 11.36 -6.98 -11.52
N ILE A 155 12.05 -5.85 -11.33
CA ILE A 155 12.66 -5.48 -10.05
C ILE A 155 11.59 -5.34 -8.95
N PHE A 156 10.47 -4.68 -9.24
CA PHE A 156 9.36 -4.55 -8.30
C PHE A 156 8.81 -5.92 -7.89
N THR A 157 8.56 -6.82 -8.85
CA THR A 157 8.05 -8.16 -8.57
C THR A 157 9.04 -9.01 -7.78
N LEU A 158 10.34 -8.89 -8.05
CA LEU A 158 11.38 -9.60 -7.32
C LEU A 158 11.48 -9.09 -5.88
N ALA A 159 11.52 -7.77 -5.66
CA ALA A 159 11.57 -7.17 -4.32
C ALA A 159 10.31 -7.50 -3.49
N MET A 160 9.15 -7.54 -4.12
CA MET A 160 7.90 -7.97 -3.47
C MET A 160 7.94 -9.48 -3.17
N GLY A 161 8.46 -10.29 -4.08
CA GLY A 161 8.58 -11.74 -3.89
C GLY A 161 9.53 -12.11 -2.75
N THR A 162 10.67 -11.41 -2.61
CA THR A 162 11.62 -11.64 -1.52
C THR A 162 11.05 -11.27 -0.16
N THR A 163 10.34 -10.14 -0.07
CA THR A 163 9.69 -9.72 1.18
C THR A 163 8.56 -10.67 1.58
N TRP A 164 7.77 -11.12 0.61
CA TRP A 164 6.76 -12.15 0.84
C TRP A 164 7.41 -13.45 1.34
N TRP A 165 8.44 -13.93 0.65
CA TRP A 165 9.14 -15.15 1.02
C TRP A 165 9.69 -15.08 2.44
N GLU A 166 10.37 -13.98 2.78
CA GLU A 166 10.90 -13.74 4.11
C GLU A 166 9.80 -13.70 5.18
N SER A 167 8.64 -13.12 4.86
CA SER A 167 7.47 -13.13 5.75
C SER A 167 6.88 -14.52 5.98
N LEU A 168 7.05 -15.46 5.05
CA LEU A 168 6.59 -16.84 5.20
C LEU A 168 7.60 -17.71 5.95
N THR A 169 8.89 -17.46 5.76
CA THR A 169 9.96 -18.27 6.37
C THR A 169 10.36 -17.80 7.75
N THR A 170 10.19 -16.51 8.04
CA THR A 170 10.63 -15.89 9.27
C THR A 170 9.40 -15.50 10.07
N SER A 171 9.22 -16.11 11.25
CA SER A 171 8.25 -15.61 12.21
C SER A 171 8.73 -14.25 12.69
N ALA A 172 8.12 -13.17 12.19
CA ALA A 172 8.41 -11.85 12.70
C ALA A 172 8.13 -11.86 14.22
N PRO A 173 9.03 -11.31 15.04
CA PRO A 173 8.71 -11.11 16.44
C PRO A 173 7.42 -10.29 16.52
N LEU A 174 6.52 -10.63 17.45
CA LEU A 174 5.24 -9.92 17.69
C LEU A 174 5.47 -8.51 18.27
N ASP A 175 6.66 -7.96 18.08
CA ASP A 175 7.05 -6.63 18.50
C ASP A 175 6.90 -5.62 17.34
N PHE A 176 7.02 -4.35 17.68
CA PHE A 176 6.96 -3.25 16.71
C PHE A 176 8.27 -3.12 15.88
N GLY A 177 9.13 -4.13 15.84
CA GLY A 177 10.42 -4.12 15.14
C GLY A 177 10.34 -4.45 13.64
N TRP A 178 9.22 -4.99 13.16
CA TRP A 178 9.01 -5.36 11.75
C TRP A 178 9.21 -4.22 10.71
N PRO A 179 9.04 -2.90 11.01
CA PRO A 179 9.37 -1.86 10.05
C PRO A 179 10.87 -1.76 9.77
N ALA A 180 11.71 -2.13 10.74
CA ALA A 180 13.17 -2.07 10.58
C ALA A 180 13.68 -3.19 9.66
N SER A 181 13.11 -4.40 9.74
CA SER A 181 13.50 -5.51 8.86
C SER A 181 13.09 -5.28 7.40
N THR A 182 12.01 -4.52 7.16
CA THR A 182 11.48 -4.28 5.81
C THR A 182 11.94 -2.96 5.18
N GLN A 183 12.74 -2.15 5.89
CA GLN A 183 13.13 -0.80 5.48
C GLN A 183 13.85 -0.76 4.12
N ALA A 184 14.77 -1.70 3.86
CA ALA A 184 15.52 -1.75 2.60
C ALA A 184 14.61 -2.03 1.38
N SER A 185 13.67 -2.95 1.54
CA SER A 185 12.69 -3.30 0.50
C SER A 185 11.68 -2.18 0.28
N HIS A 186 11.28 -1.47 1.35
CA HIS A 186 10.35 -0.35 1.28
C HIS A 186 10.85 0.77 0.36
N HIS A 187 12.11 1.19 0.50
CA HIS A 187 12.69 2.23 -0.35
C HIS A 187 12.74 1.80 -1.83
N THR A 188 13.06 0.52 -2.08
CA THR A 188 13.15 -0.04 -3.44
C THR A 188 11.78 -0.08 -4.13
N LEU A 189 10.74 -0.51 -3.41
CA LEU A 189 9.37 -0.58 -3.93
C LEU A 189 8.83 0.81 -4.27
N LEU A 190 9.04 1.81 -3.40
CA LEU A 190 8.63 3.20 -3.64
C LEU A 190 9.34 3.81 -4.85
N ALA A 191 10.65 3.58 -5.00
CA ALA A 191 11.40 4.04 -6.17
C ALA A 191 10.84 3.45 -7.48
N CYS A 192 10.49 2.15 -7.47
CA CYS A 192 9.89 1.49 -8.64
C CYS A 192 8.51 2.09 -8.98
N ILE A 193 7.65 2.33 -7.99
CA ILE A 193 6.33 2.97 -8.20
C ILE A 193 6.49 4.36 -8.81
N ALA A 194 7.40 5.17 -8.26
CA ALA A 194 7.66 6.53 -8.72
C ALA A 194 8.17 6.54 -10.18
N LEU A 195 9.07 5.61 -10.52
CA LEU A 195 9.61 5.47 -11.87
C LEU A 195 8.54 4.98 -12.86
N LEU A 196 7.73 3.98 -12.51
CA LEU A 196 6.62 3.49 -13.35
C LEU A 196 5.57 4.59 -13.59
N GLY A 197 5.20 5.34 -12.56
CA GLY A 197 4.30 6.49 -12.68
C GLY A 197 4.83 7.54 -13.65
N SER A 198 6.11 7.88 -13.53
CA SER A 198 6.79 8.85 -14.41
C SER A 198 6.85 8.37 -15.87
N LEU A 199 7.17 7.08 -16.08
CA LEU A 199 7.20 6.47 -17.41
C LEU A 199 5.81 6.43 -18.06
N CYS A 200 4.76 6.10 -17.31
CA CYS A 200 3.37 6.13 -17.79
C CYS A 200 2.90 7.55 -18.17
N LEU A 201 3.22 8.56 -17.35
CA LEU A 201 2.91 9.96 -17.64
C LEU A 201 3.61 10.45 -18.91
N SER A 202 4.84 10.02 -19.17
CA SER A 202 5.55 10.38 -20.41
C SER A 202 4.94 9.73 -21.67
N ARG A 203 4.39 8.53 -21.56
CA ARG A 203 3.81 7.75 -22.68
C ARG A 203 2.42 8.21 -23.12
N THR A 204 1.57 8.65 -22.20
CA THR A 204 0.18 9.06 -22.53
C THR A 204 0.13 10.26 -23.49
N ASN A 205 1.23 11.01 -23.63
CA ASN A 205 1.34 12.13 -24.55
C ASN A 205 2.00 11.81 -25.90
N THR A 206 2.65 10.65 -26.08
CA THR A 206 3.14 10.22 -27.41
C THR A 206 2.07 9.48 -28.21
N ALA A 207 0.98 9.03 -27.57
CA ALA A 207 -0.19 8.43 -28.23
C ALA A 207 -1.23 9.47 -28.68
N THR A 208 -1.01 10.76 -28.41
CA THR A 208 -1.83 11.90 -28.86
C THR A 208 -1.18 12.69 -30.00
N THR A 209 -0.06 12.21 -30.53
CA THR A 209 0.66 12.80 -31.68
C THR A 209 0.65 11.87 -32.87
#